data_AF-A0A9E4ZQR5-F1
#
_entry.id   AF-A0A9E4ZQR5-F1
#
_cell.length_a   1.000
_cell.length_b   1.000
_cell.length_c   1.000
_cell.angle_alpha   90.00
_cell.angle_beta   90.00
_cell.angle_gamma   90.00
#
_symmetry.space_group_name_H-M   'P 1'
#
loop_
_entity.id
_entity.type
_entity.pdbx_description
1 polymer ?
#
loop_
_entity_poly.entity_id
_entity_poly.type
_entity_poly.pdbx_seq_one_letter_code
_entity_poly.pdbx_strand_id
1 'polypeptide(L)'
;MKDYLVLISCICFLVFLIPGRFRKYFALGGWISIVGYLFFELPYYFSLNNFVYPAIAVLSVPFLYITAKYLLRDDSRVMQLSMIAAVAFLIYAPFGYIPALGDWLITVVTDQTSAALAAIGYPVTLQAWNLMERNGLQTEIILACTGIQSIAIMLGVAWGVQSTLKQKIAGFLIVVPTIYILNIVRNLFVISAYTEQWFPYLPEIAGNGQFGYESFFWAHNVMAELGALVFLVVLAYTLFLVVPQLGTLAESLYRLYRGEVERVLRPKSGKIES
;
A
#
# COMPACT_ATOMS: atom_id res chain seq x y z
N MET A 1 -6.78 9.83 17.75
CA MET A 1 -5.84 10.75 17.05
C MET A 1 -5.27 10.15 15.77
N LYS A 2 -4.86 8.86 15.76
CA LYS A 2 -4.22 8.24 14.59
C LYS A 2 -5.12 8.17 13.35
N ASP A 3 -6.38 7.76 13.51
CA ASP A 3 -7.34 7.68 12.40
C ASP A 3 -7.64 9.04 11.77
N TYR A 4 -7.59 10.11 12.58
CA TYR A 4 -7.75 11.47 12.09
C TYR A 4 -6.60 11.91 11.17
N LEU A 5 -5.36 11.43 11.38
CA LEU A 5 -4.23 11.80 10.52
C LEU A 5 -4.36 11.20 9.12
N VAL A 6 -4.81 9.95 9.01
CA VAL A 6 -5.07 9.34 7.70
C VAL A 6 -6.23 10.05 6.99
N LEU A 7 -7.28 10.40 7.74
CA LEU A 7 -8.41 11.16 7.19
C LEU A 7 -8.00 12.57 6.75
N ILE A 8 -7.20 13.29 7.55
CA ILE A 8 -6.65 14.61 7.19
C ILE A 8 -5.79 14.47 5.93
N SER A 9 -4.93 13.45 5.87
CA SER A 9 -4.13 13.16 4.67
C SER A 9 -5.02 12.99 3.44
N CYS A 10 -6.04 12.14 3.54
CA CYS A 10 -7.01 11.89 2.48
C CYS A 10 -7.65 13.20 2.00
N ILE A 11 -8.21 14.00 2.92
CA ILE A 11 -8.84 15.29 2.59
C ILE A 11 -7.84 16.23 1.92
N CYS A 12 -6.63 16.35 2.47
CA CYS A 12 -5.56 17.17 1.88
C CYS A 12 -5.24 16.76 0.45
N PHE A 13 -5.08 15.47 0.17
CA PHE A 13 -4.80 14.99 -1.18
C PHE A 13 -5.99 15.14 -2.13
N LEU A 14 -7.22 14.97 -1.67
CA LEU A 14 -8.41 15.20 -2.48
C LEU A 14 -8.59 16.68 -2.84
N VAL A 15 -8.38 17.59 -1.89
CA VAL A 15 -8.40 19.04 -2.15
C VAL A 15 -7.25 19.46 -3.06
N PHE A 16 -6.09 18.79 -3.00
CA PHE A 16 -4.98 19.01 -3.91
C PHE A 16 -5.34 18.77 -5.40
N LEU A 17 -6.32 17.91 -5.69
CA LEU A 17 -6.81 17.68 -7.07
C LEU A 17 -7.51 18.92 -7.65
N ILE A 18 -8.01 19.83 -6.81
CA ILE A 18 -8.67 21.06 -7.24
C ILE A 18 -7.61 22.06 -7.74
N PRO A 19 -7.70 22.54 -9.00
CA PRO A 19 -6.75 23.52 -9.51
C PRO A 19 -6.78 24.81 -8.68
N GLY A 20 -5.62 25.26 -8.19
CA GLY A 20 -5.52 26.50 -7.43
C GLY A 20 -4.09 26.81 -6.98
N ARG A 21 -3.84 28.07 -6.62
CA ARG A 21 -2.50 28.53 -6.19
C ARG A 21 -1.99 27.84 -4.92
N PHE A 22 -2.91 27.29 -4.12
CA PHE A 22 -2.61 26.72 -2.81
C PHE A 22 -2.47 25.20 -2.82
N ARG A 23 -2.65 24.53 -3.98
CA ARG A 23 -2.62 23.07 -4.07
C ARG A 23 -1.36 22.46 -3.43
N LYS A 24 -0.18 23.09 -3.58
CA LYS A 24 1.07 22.61 -2.99
C LYS A 24 1.05 22.50 -1.47
N TYR A 25 0.31 23.38 -0.78
CA TYR A 25 0.17 23.33 0.68
C TYR A 25 -0.74 22.19 1.11
N PHE A 26 -1.76 21.85 0.32
CA PHE A 26 -2.59 20.68 0.55
C PHE A 26 -1.80 19.39 0.33
N ALA A 27 -1.01 19.29 -0.74
CA ALA A 27 -0.08 18.16 -0.91
C ALA A 27 0.89 18.03 0.28
N LEU A 28 1.47 19.14 0.73
CA LEU A 28 2.35 19.17 1.90
C LEU A 28 1.64 18.69 3.17
N GLY A 29 0.42 19.17 3.44
CA GLY A 29 -0.40 18.72 4.57
C GLY A 29 -0.70 17.22 4.50
N GLY A 30 -0.93 16.70 3.29
CA GLY A 30 -1.09 15.27 3.04
C GLY A 30 0.13 14.46 3.47
N TRP A 31 1.31 14.82 2.95
CA TRP A 31 2.55 14.14 3.30
C TRP A 31 2.92 14.26 4.77
N ILE A 32 2.76 15.43 5.39
CA ILE A 32 2.99 15.62 6.83
C ILE A 32 2.07 14.71 7.64
N SER A 33 0.80 14.57 7.23
CA SER A 33 -0.17 13.75 7.95
C SER A 33 0.12 12.25 7.84
N ILE A 34 0.56 11.76 6.67
CA ILE A 34 1.02 10.37 6.50
C ILE A 34 2.23 10.07 7.37
N VAL A 35 3.24 10.93 7.32
CA VAL A 35 4.46 10.74 8.13
C VAL A 35 4.12 10.83 9.62
N GLY A 36 3.28 11.79 10.02
CA GLY A 36 2.77 11.88 11.38
C GLY A 36 2.08 10.58 11.81
N TYR A 37 1.22 10.01 10.97
CA TYR A 37 0.54 8.74 11.23
C TYR A 37 1.54 7.60 11.50
N LEU A 38 2.57 7.46 10.64
CA LEU A 38 3.61 6.43 10.83
C LEU A 38 4.32 6.55 12.19
N PHE A 39 4.60 7.77 12.63
CA PHE A 39 5.21 8.01 13.95
C PHE A 39 4.26 7.71 15.11
N PHE A 40 2.98 8.06 14.98
CA PHE A 40 1.97 7.73 15.99
C PHE A 40 1.72 6.22 16.10
N GLU A 41 1.96 5.45 15.04
CA GLU A 41 1.86 3.98 15.06
C GLU A 41 3.09 3.26 15.59
N LEU A 42 4.21 3.95 15.85
CA LEU A 42 5.42 3.32 16.37
C LEU A 42 5.19 2.44 17.62
N PRO A 43 4.42 2.85 18.65
CA PRO A 43 4.17 1.97 19.80
C PRO A 43 3.49 0.65 19.42
N TYR A 44 2.58 0.69 18.44
CA TYR A 44 1.91 -0.49 17.93
C TYR A 44 2.85 -1.35 17.09
N TYR A 45 3.64 -0.75 16.20
CA TYR A 45 4.62 -1.48 15.40
C TYR A 45 5.70 -2.17 16.24
N PHE A 46 6.15 -1.53 17.34
CA PHE A 46 7.05 -2.17 18.30
C PHE A 46 6.38 -3.33 19.04
N SER A 47 5.07 -3.26 19.33
CA SER A 47 4.34 -4.37 19.96
C SER A 47 4.24 -5.61 19.06
N LEU A 48 4.33 -5.43 17.75
CA LEU A 48 4.32 -6.52 16.77
C LEU A 48 5.71 -7.14 16.50
N ASN A 49 6.77 -6.69 17.19
CA ASN A 49 8.17 -7.07 16.92
C ASN A 49 8.57 -6.92 15.43
N ASN A 50 7.92 -6.02 14.69
CA ASN A 50 8.17 -5.81 13.28
C ASN A 50 9.12 -4.61 13.10
N PHE A 51 10.40 -4.86 12.82
CA PHE A 51 11.40 -3.79 12.64
C PHE A 51 11.24 -3.00 11.34
N VAL A 52 10.48 -3.51 10.36
CA VAL A 52 10.32 -2.90 9.05
C VAL A 52 9.52 -1.61 9.14
N TYR A 53 8.38 -1.61 9.83
CA TYR A 53 7.54 -0.41 9.94
C TYR A 53 8.21 0.76 10.69
N PRO A 54 8.92 0.55 11.82
CA PRO A 54 9.73 1.58 12.45
C PRO A 54 10.84 2.11 11.53
N ALA A 55 11.50 1.24 10.75
CA ALA A 55 12.50 1.68 9.77
C ALA A 55 11.86 2.57 8.69
N ILE A 56 10.68 2.20 8.17
CA ILE A 56 9.91 3.02 7.23
C ILE A 56 9.56 4.38 7.84
N ALA A 57 9.11 4.42 9.10
CA ALA A 57 8.81 5.66 9.79
C ALA A 57 10.04 6.58 9.88
N VAL A 58 11.22 6.05 10.23
CA VAL A 58 12.46 6.83 10.25
C VAL A 58 12.84 7.32 8.85
N LEU A 59 12.78 6.45 7.83
CA LEU A 59 13.09 6.81 6.44
C LEU A 59 12.08 7.81 5.84
N SER A 60 10.88 7.90 6.39
CA SER A 60 9.87 8.87 5.96
C SER A 60 10.26 10.32 6.29
N VAL A 61 11.15 10.55 7.27
CA VAL A 61 11.63 11.89 7.64
C VAL A 61 12.46 12.57 6.55
N PRO A 62 13.56 11.99 6.04
CA PRO A 62 14.31 12.59 4.93
C PRO A 62 13.45 12.68 3.66
N PHE A 63 12.58 11.69 3.43
CA PHE A 63 11.61 11.74 2.35
C PHE A 63 10.70 12.97 2.46
N LEU A 64 10.08 13.20 3.62
CA LEU A 64 9.20 14.35 3.86
C LEU A 64 9.94 15.67 3.72
N TYR A 65 11.15 15.77 4.25
CA TYR A 65 11.96 16.99 4.15
C TYR A 65 12.23 17.36 2.68
N ILE A 66 12.70 16.40 1.87
CA ILE A 66 12.97 16.62 0.44
C ILE A 66 11.66 16.94 -0.30
N THR A 67 10.60 16.17 -0.05
CA THR A 67 9.27 16.37 -0.65
C THR A 67 8.76 17.79 -0.37
N ALA A 68 8.78 18.22 0.89
CA ALA A 68 8.33 19.53 1.31
C ALA A 68 9.13 20.66 0.65
N LYS A 69 10.45 20.55 0.65
CA LYS A 69 11.36 21.52 0.01
C LYS A 69 11.03 21.73 -1.46
N TYR A 70 10.76 20.66 -2.20
CA TYR A 70 10.50 20.72 -3.64
C TYR A 70 9.03 21.02 -3.98
N LEU A 71 8.07 20.66 -3.13
CA LEU A 71 6.68 21.12 -3.25
C LEU A 71 6.58 22.64 -3.11
N LEU A 72 7.28 23.23 -2.13
CA LEU A 72 7.27 24.67 -1.91
C LEU A 72 7.88 25.45 -3.10
N ARG A 73 8.77 24.80 -3.85
CA ARG A 73 9.40 25.31 -5.09
C ARG A 73 8.62 25.00 -6.37
N ASP A 74 7.43 24.43 -6.27
CA ASP A 74 6.58 24.06 -7.41
C ASP A 74 7.26 23.08 -8.39
N ASP A 75 8.12 22.18 -7.89
CA ASP A 75 8.77 21.17 -8.73
C ASP A 75 7.76 20.18 -9.31
N SER A 76 7.70 20.09 -10.64
CA SER A 76 6.72 19.30 -11.36
C SER A 76 6.76 17.81 -11.00
N ARG A 77 7.94 17.26 -10.66
CA ARG A 77 8.11 15.83 -10.34
C ARG A 77 7.45 15.50 -9.00
N VAL A 78 7.64 16.34 -8.00
CA VAL A 78 7.06 16.12 -6.66
C VAL A 78 5.56 16.45 -6.65
N MET A 79 5.14 17.39 -7.50
CA MET A 79 3.73 17.63 -7.79
C MET A 79 3.06 16.41 -8.43
N GLN A 80 3.74 15.74 -9.37
CA GLN A 80 3.26 14.48 -9.96
C GLN A 80 3.28 13.33 -8.95
N LEU A 81 4.30 13.23 -8.08
CA LEU A 81 4.32 12.27 -6.98
C LEU A 81 3.10 12.45 -6.05
N SER A 82 2.74 13.70 -5.76
CA SER A 82 1.55 14.03 -4.96
C SER A 82 0.25 13.72 -5.70
N MET A 83 0.24 13.82 -7.04
CA MET A 83 -0.88 13.39 -7.90
C MET A 83 -1.11 11.88 -7.82
N ILE A 84 -0.04 11.09 -7.85
CA ILE A 84 -0.11 9.64 -7.67
C ILE A 84 -0.78 9.29 -6.34
N ALA A 85 -0.33 9.91 -5.24
CA ALA A 85 -0.93 9.71 -3.93
C ALA A 85 -2.40 10.14 -3.88
N ALA A 86 -2.74 11.28 -4.49
CA ALA A 86 -4.11 11.78 -4.52
C ALA A 86 -5.07 10.91 -5.33
N VAL A 87 -4.63 10.38 -6.48
CA VAL A 87 -5.45 9.43 -7.25
C VAL A 87 -5.62 8.12 -6.48
N ALA A 88 -4.60 7.65 -5.78
CA ALA A 88 -4.74 6.47 -4.92
C ALA A 88 -5.78 6.70 -3.80
N PHE A 89 -5.73 7.84 -3.11
CA PHE A 89 -6.77 8.19 -2.12
C PHE A 89 -8.15 8.33 -2.75
N LEU A 90 -8.26 8.91 -3.95
CA LEU A 90 -9.54 9.04 -4.66
C LEU A 90 -10.19 7.67 -4.91
N ILE A 91 -9.40 6.65 -5.20
CA ILE A 91 -9.89 5.29 -5.45
C ILE A 91 -10.18 4.55 -4.14
N TYR A 92 -9.32 4.68 -3.14
CA TYR A 92 -9.44 3.96 -1.86
C TYR A 92 -10.51 4.55 -0.94
N ALA A 93 -10.63 5.87 -0.89
CA ALA A 93 -11.46 6.58 0.10
C ALA A 93 -12.93 6.14 0.13
N PRO A 94 -13.62 5.90 -1.01
CA PRO A 94 -14.99 5.40 -0.98
C PRO A 94 -15.12 4.10 -0.17
N PHE A 95 -14.16 3.18 -0.29
CA PHE A 95 -14.20 1.89 0.42
C PHE A 95 -13.67 1.98 1.84
N GLY A 96 -12.69 2.87 2.09
CA GLY A 96 -12.10 3.03 3.42
C GLY A 96 -12.92 3.88 4.40
N TYR A 97 -13.77 4.78 3.91
CA TYR A 97 -14.51 5.74 4.75
C TYR A 97 -16.04 5.67 4.63
N ILE A 98 -16.58 4.94 3.65
CA ILE A 98 -18.03 4.70 3.54
C ILE A 98 -18.27 3.23 3.89
N PRO A 99 -18.74 2.92 5.12
CA PRO A 99 -18.92 1.53 5.58
C PRO A 99 -19.71 0.67 4.60
N ALA A 100 -20.79 1.21 4.03
CA ALA A 100 -21.62 0.48 3.07
C ALA A 100 -20.84 -0.02 1.83
N LEU A 101 -19.86 0.74 1.33
CA LEU A 101 -19.03 0.31 0.19
C LEU A 101 -17.91 -0.63 0.62
N GLY A 102 -17.29 -0.37 1.77
CA GLY A 102 -16.26 -1.24 2.36
C GLY A 102 -16.81 -2.63 2.67
N ASP A 103 -17.92 -2.71 3.41
CA ASP A 103 -18.59 -3.94 3.81
C ASP A 103 -19.12 -4.69 2.59
N TRP A 104 -19.65 -3.98 1.59
CA TRP A 104 -20.04 -4.58 0.32
C TRP A 104 -18.85 -5.27 -0.37
N LEU A 105 -17.70 -4.58 -0.50
CA LEU A 105 -16.52 -5.16 -1.14
C LEU A 105 -15.96 -6.35 -0.35
N ILE A 106 -15.93 -6.25 0.98
CA ILE A 106 -15.53 -7.36 1.86
C ILE A 106 -16.46 -8.56 1.66
N THR A 107 -17.78 -8.34 1.60
CA THR A 107 -18.77 -9.40 1.37
C THR A 107 -18.52 -10.08 0.03
N VAL A 108 -18.37 -9.31 -1.05
CA VAL A 108 -18.11 -9.84 -2.40
C VAL A 108 -16.83 -10.70 -2.42
N VAL A 109 -15.75 -10.22 -1.81
CA VAL A 109 -14.48 -10.95 -1.75
C VAL A 109 -14.60 -12.20 -0.86
N THR A 110 -15.35 -12.12 0.23
CA THR A 110 -15.63 -13.26 1.12
C THR A 110 -16.37 -14.35 0.36
N ASP A 111 -17.46 -14.01 -0.33
CA ASP A 111 -18.26 -14.97 -1.11
C ASP A 111 -17.43 -15.61 -2.21
N GLN A 112 -16.65 -14.82 -2.96
CA GLN A 112 -15.80 -15.34 -4.02
C GLN A 112 -14.66 -16.22 -3.49
N THR A 113 -14.06 -15.85 -2.37
CA THR A 113 -13.00 -16.65 -1.73
C THR A 113 -13.58 -17.98 -1.25
N SER A 114 -14.75 -17.96 -0.60
CA SER A 114 -15.46 -19.18 -0.16
C SER A 114 -15.82 -20.09 -1.35
N ALA A 115 -16.37 -19.51 -2.43
CA ALA A 115 -16.70 -20.25 -3.64
C ALA A 115 -15.46 -20.86 -4.32
N ALA A 116 -14.36 -20.11 -4.38
CA ALA A 116 -13.11 -20.58 -4.96
C ALA A 116 -12.46 -21.69 -4.13
N LEU A 117 -12.50 -21.58 -2.79
CA LEU A 117 -12.09 -22.64 -1.87
C LEU A 117 -12.94 -23.91 -2.04
N ALA A 118 -14.26 -23.78 -2.13
CA ALA A 118 -15.15 -24.91 -2.41
C ALA A 118 -14.85 -25.57 -3.76
N ALA A 119 -14.56 -24.77 -4.80
CA ALA A 119 -14.24 -25.27 -6.14
C ALA A 119 -12.97 -26.12 -6.20
N ILE A 120 -12.00 -25.88 -5.30
CA ILE A 120 -10.78 -26.69 -5.17
C ILE A 120 -10.90 -27.83 -4.14
N GLY A 121 -12.12 -28.15 -3.69
CA GLY A 121 -12.38 -29.23 -2.73
C GLY A 121 -12.10 -28.84 -1.27
N TYR A 122 -12.02 -27.55 -0.98
CA TYR A 122 -11.73 -27.01 0.35
C TYR A 122 -12.90 -26.17 0.91
N PRO A 123 -14.13 -26.71 1.07
CA PRO A 123 -15.26 -25.92 1.56
C PRO A 123 -15.00 -25.38 2.98
N VAL A 124 -15.42 -24.14 3.23
CA VAL A 124 -15.37 -23.47 4.54
C VAL A 124 -16.78 -23.13 5.00
N THR A 125 -16.98 -23.02 6.31
CA THR A 125 -18.26 -22.60 6.89
C THR A 125 -18.22 -21.11 7.17
N LEU A 126 -19.22 -20.36 6.67
CA LEU A 126 -19.37 -18.95 7.01
C LEU A 126 -20.04 -18.83 8.39
N GLN A 127 -19.30 -18.33 9.38
CA GLN A 127 -19.82 -18.05 10.72
C GLN A 127 -20.44 -16.65 10.81
N ALA A 128 -19.99 -15.74 9.95
CA ALA A 128 -20.56 -14.40 9.75
C ALA A 128 -20.34 -13.95 8.29
N TRP A 129 -20.82 -12.75 7.96
CA TRP A 129 -20.75 -12.17 6.62
C TRP A 129 -19.31 -11.96 6.09
N ASN A 130 -18.31 -11.91 6.98
CA ASN A 130 -16.89 -11.79 6.64
C ASN A 130 -15.99 -12.80 7.40
N LEU A 131 -16.57 -13.79 8.09
CA LEU A 131 -15.84 -14.71 8.96
C LEU A 131 -16.00 -16.15 8.47
N MET A 132 -14.88 -16.78 8.12
CA MET A 132 -14.81 -18.16 7.65
C MET A 132 -14.24 -19.05 8.75
N GLU A 133 -14.75 -20.27 8.87
CA GLU A 133 -14.26 -21.26 9.81
C GLU A 133 -14.01 -22.59 9.11
N ARG A 134 -12.91 -23.23 9.53
CA ARG A 134 -12.64 -24.63 9.25
C ARG A 134 -11.70 -25.20 10.30
N ASN A 135 -11.92 -26.46 10.67
CA ASN A 135 -11.13 -27.18 11.68
C ASN A 135 -11.07 -26.45 13.04
N GLY A 136 -12.11 -25.68 13.39
CA GLY A 136 -12.16 -24.89 14.62
C GLY A 136 -11.31 -23.61 14.58
N LEU A 137 -10.72 -23.28 13.43
CA LEU A 137 -9.91 -22.07 13.22
C LEU A 137 -10.68 -21.07 12.36
N GLN A 138 -10.74 -19.83 12.82
CA GLN A 138 -11.50 -18.76 12.20
C GLN A 138 -10.60 -17.75 11.49
N THR A 139 -10.95 -17.39 10.26
CA THR A 139 -10.27 -16.35 9.48
C THR A 139 -11.26 -15.27 9.06
N GLU A 140 -10.96 -14.03 9.44
CA GLU A 140 -11.76 -12.87 9.07
C GLU A 140 -11.21 -12.21 7.80
N ILE A 141 -12.09 -11.96 6.82
CA ILE A 141 -11.78 -11.10 5.67
C ILE A 141 -12.06 -9.65 6.08
N ILE A 142 -11.01 -8.83 6.06
CA ILE A 142 -11.08 -7.39 6.28
C ILE A 142 -10.81 -6.64 4.98
N LEU A 143 -10.97 -5.32 4.98
CA LEU A 143 -10.77 -4.50 3.77
C LEU A 143 -9.36 -4.67 3.15
N ALA A 144 -8.33 -4.85 3.98
CA ALA A 144 -6.97 -5.11 3.51
C ALA A 144 -6.84 -6.41 2.70
N CYS A 145 -7.70 -7.41 2.97
CA CYS A 145 -7.75 -8.69 2.26
C CYS A 145 -8.56 -8.63 0.95
N THR A 146 -9.03 -7.45 0.53
CA THR A 146 -9.76 -7.26 -0.75
C THR A 146 -8.85 -6.87 -1.91
N GLY A 147 -7.60 -6.52 -1.63
CA GLY A 147 -6.65 -6.01 -2.62
C GLY A 147 -6.90 -4.55 -3.06
N ILE A 148 -7.95 -3.89 -2.54
CA ILE A 148 -8.32 -2.52 -2.95
C ILE A 148 -7.21 -1.50 -2.74
N GLN A 149 -6.43 -1.65 -1.66
CA GLN A 149 -5.32 -0.74 -1.36
C GLN A 149 -4.21 -0.84 -2.43
N SER A 150 -3.81 -2.06 -2.79
CA SER A 150 -2.82 -2.30 -3.85
C SER A 150 -3.33 -1.84 -5.22
N ILE A 151 -4.61 -2.08 -5.52
CA ILE A 151 -5.28 -1.56 -6.74
C ILE A 151 -5.22 -0.04 -6.77
N ALA A 152 -5.61 0.62 -5.68
CA ALA A 152 -5.63 2.07 -5.58
C ALA A 152 -4.22 2.67 -5.76
N ILE A 153 -3.21 2.10 -5.11
CA ILE A 153 -1.81 2.56 -5.25
C ILE A 153 -1.34 2.40 -6.69
N MET A 154 -1.52 1.22 -7.29
CA MET A 154 -0.99 0.93 -8.63
C MET A 154 -1.75 1.68 -9.74
N LEU A 155 -3.06 1.90 -9.58
CA LEU A 155 -3.81 2.81 -10.45
C LEU A 155 -3.41 4.27 -10.23
N GLY A 156 -3.15 4.67 -8.99
CA GLY A 156 -2.59 5.97 -8.65
C GLY A 156 -1.29 6.22 -9.41
N VAL A 157 -0.40 5.22 -9.46
CA VAL A 157 0.82 5.25 -10.27
C VAL A 157 0.45 5.39 -11.75
N ALA A 158 -0.33 4.48 -12.30
CA ALA A 158 -0.67 4.45 -13.74
C ALA A 158 -1.37 5.72 -14.26
N TRP A 159 -2.23 6.34 -13.45
CA TRP A 159 -3.03 7.51 -13.83
C TRP A 159 -2.50 8.84 -13.31
N GLY A 160 -1.58 8.82 -12.34
CA GLY A 160 -0.98 10.03 -11.75
C GLY A 160 0.05 10.73 -12.66
N VAL A 161 0.42 10.09 -13.77
CA VAL A 161 1.30 10.65 -14.80
C VAL A 161 0.52 11.02 -16.05
N GLN A 162 1.03 12.01 -16.79
CA GLN A 162 0.49 12.37 -18.09
C GLN A 162 0.61 11.19 -19.06
N SER A 163 -0.52 10.62 -19.44
CA SER A 163 -0.63 9.48 -20.33
C SER A 163 -1.88 9.58 -21.19
N THR A 164 -1.86 8.91 -22.34
CA THR A 164 -3.01 8.86 -23.26
C THR A 164 -4.16 8.04 -22.68
N LEU A 165 -5.40 8.27 -23.16
CA LEU A 165 -6.55 7.48 -22.71
C LEU A 165 -6.34 5.96 -22.93
N LYS A 166 -5.71 5.57 -24.05
CA LYS A 166 -5.38 4.16 -24.34
C LYS A 166 -4.47 3.58 -23.25
N GLN A 167 -3.46 4.32 -22.84
CA GLN A 167 -2.53 3.91 -21.78
C GLN A 167 -3.23 3.83 -20.41
N LYS A 168 -4.14 4.76 -20.11
CA LYS A 168 -4.93 4.72 -18.87
C LYS A 168 -5.84 3.50 -18.79
N ILE A 169 -6.53 3.18 -19.89
CA ILE A 169 -7.39 1.99 -19.98
C ILE A 169 -6.53 0.72 -19.91
N ALA A 170 -5.40 0.66 -20.63
CA ALA A 170 -4.49 -0.47 -20.57
C ALA A 170 -3.95 -0.68 -19.14
N GLY A 171 -3.51 0.39 -18.48
CA GLY A 171 -3.07 0.33 -17.07
C GLY A 171 -4.17 -0.20 -16.15
N PHE A 172 -5.43 0.22 -16.36
CA PHE A 172 -6.56 -0.28 -15.59
C PHE A 172 -6.81 -1.78 -15.80
N LEU A 173 -6.87 -2.22 -17.06
CA LEU A 173 -7.11 -3.62 -17.42
C LEU A 173 -5.95 -4.55 -17.03
N ILE A 174 -4.75 -4.02 -16.85
CA ILE A 174 -3.61 -4.77 -16.32
C ILE A 174 -3.67 -4.81 -14.79
N VAL A 175 -3.82 -3.66 -14.13
CA VAL A 175 -3.71 -3.54 -12.65
C VAL A 175 -4.87 -4.22 -11.95
N VAL A 176 -6.11 -3.87 -12.29
CA VAL A 176 -7.29 -4.29 -11.50
C VAL A 176 -7.46 -5.81 -11.54
N PRO A 177 -7.54 -6.47 -12.70
CA PRO A 177 -7.75 -7.92 -12.75
C PRO A 177 -6.58 -8.69 -12.13
N THR A 178 -5.35 -8.27 -12.42
CA THR A 178 -4.14 -8.95 -11.91
C THR A 178 -4.10 -8.92 -10.39
N ILE A 179 -4.22 -7.74 -9.78
CA ILE A 179 -4.16 -7.64 -8.31
C ILE A 179 -5.36 -8.33 -7.68
N TYR A 180 -6.56 -8.18 -8.25
CA TYR A 180 -7.76 -8.82 -7.71
C TYR A 180 -7.64 -10.35 -7.69
N ILE A 181 -7.23 -10.96 -8.80
CA ILE A 181 -7.04 -12.41 -8.90
C ILE A 181 -5.94 -12.89 -7.95
N LEU A 182 -4.79 -12.21 -7.94
CA LEU A 182 -3.69 -12.56 -7.02
C LEU A 182 -4.11 -12.44 -5.56
N ASN A 183 -4.93 -11.46 -5.22
CA ASN A 183 -5.46 -11.28 -3.87
C ASN A 183 -6.41 -12.42 -3.48
N ILE A 184 -7.29 -12.87 -4.39
CA ILE A 184 -8.11 -14.07 -4.15
C ILE A 184 -7.19 -15.27 -3.91
N VAL A 185 -6.25 -15.56 -4.81
CA VAL A 185 -5.28 -16.67 -4.65
C VAL A 185 -4.54 -16.60 -3.32
N ARG A 186 -4.13 -15.40 -2.92
CA ARG A 186 -3.49 -15.16 -1.63
C ARG A 186 -4.41 -15.51 -0.46
N ASN A 187 -5.69 -15.13 -0.51
CA ASN A 187 -6.65 -15.49 0.53
C ASN A 187 -6.85 -17.02 0.60
N LEU A 188 -6.98 -17.69 -0.55
CA LEU A 188 -7.07 -19.16 -0.60
C LEU A 188 -5.87 -19.79 0.10
N PHE A 189 -4.66 -19.36 -0.28
CA PHE A 189 -3.43 -19.87 0.30
C PHE A 189 -3.36 -19.65 1.82
N VAL A 190 -3.59 -18.42 2.28
CA VAL A 190 -3.49 -18.08 3.72
C VAL A 190 -4.53 -18.82 4.54
N ILE A 191 -5.78 -18.89 4.06
CA ILE A 191 -6.86 -19.60 4.76
C ILE A 191 -6.50 -21.08 4.86
N SER A 192 -6.23 -21.76 3.74
CA SER A 192 -5.91 -23.19 3.73
C SER A 192 -4.67 -23.51 4.56
N ALA A 193 -3.60 -22.72 4.46
CA ALA A 193 -2.38 -22.94 5.23
C ALA A 193 -2.60 -22.77 6.73
N TYR A 194 -3.42 -21.80 7.14
CA TYR A 194 -3.75 -21.58 8.54
C TYR A 194 -4.69 -22.66 9.07
N THR A 195 -5.80 -22.96 8.41
CA THR A 195 -6.81 -23.90 8.93
C THR A 195 -6.35 -25.36 8.90
N GLU A 196 -5.41 -25.73 8.03
CA GLU A 196 -4.76 -27.06 8.05
C GLU A 196 -3.43 -27.08 8.83
N GLN A 197 -3.00 -25.95 9.38
CA GLN A 197 -1.76 -25.85 10.13
C GLN A 197 -0.53 -26.35 9.34
N TRP A 198 -0.33 -25.86 8.11
CA TRP A 198 0.79 -26.28 7.25
C TRP A 198 2.16 -25.88 7.78
N PHE A 199 2.23 -24.80 8.58
CA PHE A 199 3.49 -24.20 9.02
C PHE A 199 3.52 -23.92 10.54
N PRO A 200 3.38 -24.93 11.41
CA PRO A 200 3.38 -24.76 12.87
C PRO A 200 4.82 -24.65 13.41
N TYR A 201 5.65 -23.82 12.79
CA TYR A 201 7.08 -23.75 13.03
C TYR A 201 7.47 -22.50 13.83
N LEU A 202 8.51 -22.63 14.66
CA LEU A 202 9.14 -21.53 15.40
C LEU A 202 8.14 -20.72 16.25
N PRO A 203 7.39 -21.34 17.17
CA PRO A 203 6.36 -20.67 17.98
C PRO A 203 6.91 -19.53 18.84
N GLU A 204 8.20 -19.56 19.21
CA GLU A 204 8.86 -18.48 19.95
C GLU A 204 8.90 -17.15 19.17
N ILE A 205 8.89 -17.20 17.84
CA ILE A 205 8.98 -16.02 16.95
C ILE A 205 7.65 -15.78 16.22
N ALA A 206 7.00 -16.86 15.79
CA ALA A 206 5.81 -16.82 14.94
C ALA A 206 4.50 -16.95 15.73
N GLY A 207 4.55 -17.23 17.03
CA GLY A 207 3.38 -17.34 17.89
C GLY A 207 2.96 -15.99 18.50
N ASN A 208 1.66 -15.84 18.77
CA ASN A 208 1.10 -14.69 19.49
C ASN A 208 0.31 -15.10 20.75
N GLY A 209 0.45 -16.36 21.18
CA GLY A 209 -0.30 -16.96 22.30
C GLY A 209 -1.65 -17.57 21.90
N GLN A 210 -2.12 -17.37 20.66
CA GLN A 210 -3.27 -18.08 20.12
C GLN A 210 -2.84 -19.41 19.48
N PHE A 211 -3.67 -20.43 19.65
CA PHE A 211 -3.41 -21.75 19.08
C PHE A 211 -3.35 -21.69 17.55
N GLY A 212 -2.23 -22.17 16.98
CA GLY A 212 -2.06 -22.34 15.54
C GLY A 212 -1.78 -21.06 14.75
N TYR A 213 -1.57 -19.93 15.43
CA TYR A 213 -1.28 -18.65 14.78
C TYR A 213 0.03 -18.68 13.97
N GLU A 214 0.96 -19.57 14.30
CA GLU A 214 2.23 -19.74 13.60
C GLU A 214 2.03 -19.96 12.10
N SER A 215 1.06 -20.81 11.74
CA SER A 215 0.76 -21.09 10.34
C SER A 215 0.23 -19.87 9.60
N PHE A 216 -0.58 -19.04 10.28
CA PHE A 216 -1.02 -17.76 9.74
C PHE A 216 0.16 -16.80 9.57
N PHE A 217 1.05 -16.68 10.55
CA PHE A 217 2.22 -15.81 10.49
C PHE A 217 3.09 -16.14 9.27
N TRP A 218 3.46 -17.41 9.09
CA TRP A 218 4.32 -17.82 7.96
C TRP A 218 3.61 -17.63 6.61
N ALA A 219 2.33 -17.99 6.52
CA ALA A 219 1.58 -17.85 5.27
C ALA A 219 1.33 -16.38 4.92
N HIS A 220 0.86 -15.57 5.87
CA HIS A 220 0.42 -14.19 5.67
C HIS A 220 1.58 -13.18 5.68
N ASN A 221 2.33 -13.12 6.78
CA ASN A 221 3.30 -12.05 7.08
C ASN A 221 4.65 -12.29 6.40
N VAL A 222 4.91 -13.53 5.95
CA VAL A 222 6.18 -13.87 5.29
C VAL A 222 5.93 -14.23 3.84
N MET A 223 5.28 -15.36 3.55
CA MET A 223 5.20 -15.88 2.18
C MET A 223 4.33 -15.01 1.28
N ALA A 224 3.09 -14.70 1.71
CA ALA A 224 2.17 -13.89 0.92
C ALA A 224 2.66 -12.44 0.77
N GLU A 225 3.21 -11.84 1.83
CA GLU A 225 3.72 -10.47 1.79
C GLU A 225 4.96 -10.33 0.89
N LEU A 226 5.94 -11.24 1.01
CA LEU A 226 7.10 -11.27 0.11
C LEU A 226 6.70 -11.56 -1.34
N GLY A 227 5.77 -12.50 -1.54
CA GLY A 227 5.21 -12.80 -2.87
C GLY A 227 4.53 -11.58 -3.48
N ALA A 228 3.67 -10.89 -2.71
CA ALA A 228 3.00 -9.67 -3.15
C ALA A 228 4.01 -8.56 -3.51
N LEU A 229 5.09 -8.39 -2.75
CA LEU A 229 6.15 -7.44 -3.07
C LEU A 229 6.78 -7.75 -4.43
N VAL A 230 7.14 -9.01 -4.69
CA VAL A 230 7.70 -9.43 -5.98
C VAL A 230 6.71 -9.15 -7.12
N PHE A 231 5.43 -9.50 -6.95
CA PHE A 231 4.41 -9.23 -7.96
C PHE A 231 4.20 -7.73 -8.21
N LEU A 232 4.24 -6.89 -7.17
CA LEU A 232 4.14 -5.44 -7.31
C LEU A 232 5.32 -4.86 -8.11
N VAL A 233 6.54 -5.38 -7.92
CA VAL A 233 7.71 -4.99 -8.71
C VAL A 233 7.54 -5.37 -10.19
N VAL A 234 7.09 -6.60 -10.46
CA VAL A 234 6.82 -7.07 -11.83
C VAL A 234 5.71 -6.23 -12.49
N LEU A 235 4.66 -5.92 -11.75
CA LEU A 235 3.55 -5.10 -12.23
C LEU A 235 4.00 -3.66 -12.50
N ALA A 236 4.83 -3.08 -11.64
CA ALA A 236 5.40 -1.75 -11.85
C ALA A 236 6.27 -1.71 -13.12
N TYR A 237 7.13 -2.71 -13.33
CA TYR A 237 7.91 -2.83 -14.55
C TYR A 237 7.02 -2.97 -15.80
N THR A 238 5.97 -3.79 -15.71
CA THR A 238 4.97 -3.93 -16.78
C THR A 238 4.31 -2.60 -17.13
N LEU A 239 3.97 -1.80 -16.10
CA LEU A 239 3.42 -0.46 -16.31
C LEU A 239 4.42 0.50 -16.96
N PHE A 240 5.73 0.38 -16.69
CA PHE A 240 6.74 1.21 -17.38
C PHE A 240 6.81 0.91 -18.88
N LEU A 241 6.54 -0.33 -19.30
CA LEU A 241 6.48 -0.70 -20.71
C LEU A 241 5.24 -0.09 -21.41
N VAL A 242 4.10 -0.06 -20.71
CA VAL A 242 2.83 0.47 -21.26
C VAL A 242 2.76 1.99 -21.20
N VAL A 243 3.29 2.58 -20.14
CA VAL A 243 3.30 4.03 -19.86
C VAL A 243 4.74 4.48 -19.63
N PRO A 244 5.53 4.74 -20.69
CA PRO A 244 6.94 5.09 -20.57
C PRO A 244 7.21 6.33 -19.72
N GLN A 245 6.24 7.25 -19.62
CA GLN A 245 6.33 8.43 -18.76
C GLN A 245 6.47 8.09 -17.27
N LEU A 246 6.03 6.90 -16.84
CA LEU A 246 6.26 6.43 -15.48
C LEU A 246 7.74 6.18 -15.21
N GLY A 247 8.43 5.54 -16.16
CA GLY A 247 9.86 5.27 -16.04
C GLY A 247 10.68 6.56 -15.97
N THR A 248 10.33 7.55 -16.79
CA THR A 248 11.01 8.86 -16.76
C THR A 248 10.74 9.61 -15.45
N LEU A 249 9.51 9.57 -14.93
CA LEU A 249 9.20 10.13 -13.62
C LEU A 249 9.99 9.44 -12.51
N ALA A 250 9.99 8.10 -12.48
CA ALA A 250 10.70 7.31 -11.48
C ALA A 250 12.21 7.62 -11.47
N GLU A 251 12.83 7.67 -12.65
CA GLU A 251 14.25 8.03 -12.77
C GLU A 251 14.51 9.47 -12.31
N SER A 252 13.64 10.41 -12.69
CA SER A 252 13.79 11.83 -12.33
C SER A 252 13.65 12.07 -10.83
N LEU A 253 12.77 11.31 -10.15
CA LEU A 253 12.62 11.30 -8.70
C LEU A 253 13.84 10.64 -8.05
N TYR A 254 14.26 9.47 -8.51
CA TYR A 254 15.45 8.80 -7.97
C TYR A 254 16.68 9.73 -7.99
N ARG A 255 16.96 10.38 -9.13
CA ARG A 255 18.06 11.34 -9.26
C ARG A 255 17.88 12.54 -8.32
N LEU A 256 16.66 13.03 -8.13
CA LEU A 256 16.33 14.14 -7.22
C LEU A 256 16.65 13.79 -5.77
N TYR A 257 16.09 12.69 -5.27
CA TYR A 257 16.28 12.27 -3.88
C TYR A 257 17.73 11.88 -3.61
N ARG A 258 18.35 11.09 -4.51
CA ARG A 258 19.76 10.72 -4.40
C ARG A 258 20.67 11.94 -4.35
N GLY A 259 20.45 12.93 -5.22
CA GLY A 259 21.27 14.14 -5.28
C GLY A 259 21.15 15.05 -4.05
N GLU A 260 20.05 14.98 -3.30
CA GLU A 260 19.92 15.66 -1.99
C GLU A 260 20.64 14.87 -0.89
N VAL A 261 20.47 13.55 -0.86
CA VAL A 261 21.16 12.68 0.11
C VAL A 261 22.68 12.78 -0.04
N GLU A 262 23.19 12.75 -1.27
CA GLU A 262 24.62 12.91 -1.55
C GLU A 262 25.14 14.28 -1.13
N ARG A 263 24.35 15.35 -1.24
CA ARG A 263 24.74 16.69 -0.78
C ARG A 263 24.84 16.81 0.74
N VAL A 264 24.02 16.07 1.48
CA VAL A 264 24.07 16.02 2.94
C VAL A 264 25.23 15.15 3.43
N LEU A 265 25.48 14.01 2.76
CA LEU A 265 26.56 13.08 3.12
C LEU A 265 27.95 13.56 2.69
N ARG A 266 28.03 14.27 1.56
CA ARG A 266 29.24 14.91 1.03
C ARG A 266 28.95 16.39 0.81
N PRO A 267 28.86 17.19 1.88
CA PRO A 267 28.82 18.63 1.72
C PRO A 267 30.11 19.01 1.00
N LYS A 268 30.01 19.60 -0.21
CA LYS A 268 31.19 20.12 -0.91
C LYS A 268 31.97 20.93 0.11
N SER A 269 33.21 20.55 0.40
CA SER A 269 34.10 21.36 1.21
C SER A 269 34.28 22.67 0.45
N GLY A 270 33.51 23.69 0.80
CA GLY A 270 33.82 25.05 0.37
C GLY A 270 35.13 25.43 1.04
N LYS A 271 36.13 25.81 0.22
CA LYS A 271 37.34 26.63 0.50
C LYS A 271 38.48 26.20 -0.44
N ILE A 272 39.23 27.07 -1.15
CA ILE A 272 39.43 28.53 -1.12
C ILE A 272 39.84 28.96 -2.55
N GLU A 273 39.13 29.89 -3.17
CA GLU A 273 39.75 30.75 -4.20
C GLU A 273 40.65 31.74 -3.45
N SER A 274 41.96 31.66 -3.70
CA SER A 274 42.94 32.70 -3.37
C SER A 274 43.22 33.55 -4.59
#